data_AF-A0A1J7GII1-F1
#
_entry.id   AF-A0A1J7GII1-F1
#
_cell.length_a   1.000
_cell.length_b   1.000
_cell.length_c   1.000
_cell.angle_alpha   90.00
_cell.angle_beta   90.00
_cell.angle_gamma   90.00
#
_symmetry.space_group_name_H-M   'P 1'
#
loop_
_entity.id
_entity.type
_entity.pdbx_description
1 polymer ?
#
loop_
_entity_poly.entity_id
_entity_poly.type
_entity_poly.pdbx_seq_one_letter_code
_entity_poly.pdbx_strand_id
1 'polypeptide(L)'
;MNSQISLSHAFSLSSFHCCFSNPYPFISFKPLNVTPLRGTNFNFVKISTERTRIRATLDDIESDQLSSNPLLVEDDNSKKEIEESVKVLKIAAKTRKVAAEEVLSALSIIEKAKIDPSGFLETLGGKESPGRTWMLIFTAQKQYKGGRYFPLTAVQRFDAAAKRIENGVYLGPIGQLTFEGKLSWKKRILAFIFENLRIKVGPLQSLQISLGEKEEKEPSTKDPFFIWFYVDEEIAVARGRSGGTAFWCRCQRVNT
;
A
#
# COMPACT_ATOMS: atom_id res chain seq x y z
N MET A 1 27.66 -23.14 -34.00
CA MET A 1 26.77 -22.25 -34.78
C MET A 1 25.60 -21.88 -33.90
N ASN A 2 25.46 -20.59 -33.66
CA ASN A 2 24.49 -19.97 -32.78
C ASN A 2 23.07 -20.07 -33.33
N SER A 3 22.09 -20.24 -32.44
CA SER A 3 20.75 -19.67 -32.67
C SER A 3 20.15 -19.24 -31.34
N GLN A 4 20.40 -17.98 -31.00
CA GLN A 4 19.60 -17.21 -30.04
C GLN A 4 18.23 -16.97 -30.67
N ILE A 5 17.16 -17.30 -29.95
CA ILE A 5 15.82 -16.77 -30.24
C ILE A 5 15.50 -15.82 -29.10
N SER A 6 15.67 -14.54 -29.39
CA SER A 6 15.22 -13.43 -28.55
C SER A 6 13.70 -13.31 -28.68
N LEU A 7 12.99 -13.47 -27.57
CA LEU A 7 11.59 -13.07 -27.45
C LEU A 7 11.51 -11.95 -26.42
N SER A 8 11.73 -10.73 -26.91
CA SER A 8 11.45 -9.49 -26.19
C SER A 8 9.94 -9.29 -26.09
N HIS A 9 9.35 -9.68 -24.97
CA HIS A 9 8.02 -9.21 -24.56
C HIS A 9 8.12 -8.49 -23.22
N ALA A 10 8.10 -7.16 -23.29
CA ALA A 10 7.97 -6.29 -22.14
C ALA A 10 6.58 -6.47 -21.51
N PHE A 11 6.49 -7.28 -20.46
CA PHE A 11 5.31 -7.30 -19.59
C PHE A 11 5.43 -6.17 -18.57
N SER A 12 4.81 -5.03 -18.90
CA SER A 12 4.49 -4.00 -17.92
C SER A 12 3.41 -4.56 -16.99
N LEU A 13 3.83 -5.12 -15.85
CA LEU A 13 2.94 -5.43 -14.74
C LEU A 13 2.50 -4.12 -14.10
N SER A 14 1.38 -3.60 -14.59
CA SER A 14 0.65 -2.48 -14.02
C SER A 14 0.36 -2.76 -12.54
N SER A 15 0.75 -1.79 -11.71
CA SER A 15 0.33 -1.57 -10.33
C SER A 15 -1.01 -2.22 -9.99
N PHE A 16 -1.08 -2.95 -8.88
CA PHE A 16 -2.32 -3.47 -8.31
C PHE A 16 -3.35 -2.35 -8.16
N HIS A 17 -4.22 -2.21 -9.16
CA HIS A 17 -5.42 -1.40 -9.11
C HIS A 17 -6.53 -2.31 -8.58
N CYS A 18 -6.70 -2.32 -7.25
CA CYS A 18 -7.88 -2.92 -6.64
C CYS A 18 -9.09 -2.00 -6.87
N CYS A 19 -9.69 -2.07 -8.05
CA CYS A 19 -11.04 -1.59 -8.30
C CYS A 19 -11.96 -2.82 -8.33
N PHE A 20 -12.54 -3.18 -7.18
CA PHE A 20 -13.69 -4.08 -7.15
C PHE A 20 -14.93 -3.20 -6.98
N SER A 21 -15.60 -2.90 -8.08
CA SER A 21 -16.96 -2.37 -8.11
C SER A 21 -17.97 -3.53 -8.00
N ASN A 22 -19.11 -3.22 -7.39
CA ASN A 22 -20.15 -4.07 -6.78
C ASN A 22 -20.92 -5.07 -7.71
N PRO A 23 -21.81 -5.94 -7.16
CA PRO A 23 -22.18 -7.25 -7.72
C PRO A 23 -23.50 -7.32 -8.54
N TYR A 24 -23.54 -8.29 -9.48
CA TYR A 24 -24.62 -9.15 -10.10
C TYR A 24 -26.09 -8.65 -10.26
N PRO A 25 -26.89 -9.10 -11.28
CA PRO A 25 -26.99 -10.50 -11.75
C PRO A 25 -27.21 -10.79 -13.27
N PHE A 26 -27.12 -12.09 -13.60
CA PHE A 26 -27.58 -12.86 -14.77
C PHE A 26 -28.41 -12.14 -15.87
N ILE A 27 -28.05 -12.35 -17.15
CA ILE A 27 -28.96 -12.60 -18.30
C ILE A 27 -28.19 -13.22 -19.50
N SER A 28 -28.92 -14.10 -20.19
CA SER A 28 -28.65 -15.00 -21.33
C SER A 28 -27.91 -14.45 -22.56
N PHE A 29 -27.14 -15.34 -23.21
CA PHE A 29 -26.55 -15.18 -24.55
C PHE A 29 -27.58 -15.29 -25.68
N LYS A 30 -27.48 -14.42 -26.70
CA LYS A 30 -27.68 -14.73 -28.14
C LYS A 30 -26.82 -13.80 -29.01
N PRO A 31 -26.20 -14.28 -30.11
CA PRO A 31 -25.36 -13.45 -30.99
C PRO A 31 -26.16 -12.94 -32.20
N LEU A 32 -25.88 -11.72 -32.67
CA LEU A 32 -26.23 -11.26 -34.01
C LEU A 32 -25.09 -10.41 -34.63
N ASN A 33 -24.87 -10.70 -35.90
CA ASN A 33 -23.83 -10.22 -36.80
C ASN A 33 -24.10 -8.80 -37.36
N VAL A 34 -23.00 -8.02 -37.58
CA VAL A 34 -22.61 -7.25 -38.81
C VAL A 34 -23.60 -6.14 -39.28
N THR A 35 -23.29 -4.87 -39.62
CA THR A 35 -22.13 -4.10 -40.15
C THR A 35 -22.40 -2.58 -39.90
N PRO A 36 -21.42 -1.67 -40.12
CA PRO A 36 -21.44 -0.28 -39.67
C PRO A 36 -21.99 0.71 -40.71
N LEU A 37 -22.41 1.92 -40.30
CA LEU A 37 -22.38 3.12 -41.15
C LEU A 37 -22.62 4.44 -40.35
N ARG A 38 -21.69 5.38 -40.56
CA ARG A 38 -21.87 6.84 -40.68
C ARG A 38 -22.08 7.68 -39.40
N GLY A 39 -20.96 8.14 -38.83
CA GLY A 39 -20.90 9.24 -37.86
C GLY A 39 -20.41 10.53 -38.51
N THR A 40 -21.20 11.60 -38.37
CA THR A 40 -20.93 12.97 -38.83
C THR A 40 -20.00 13.74 -37.89
N ASN A 41 -19.24 14.66 -38.49
CA ASN A 41 -18.25 15.57 -37.88
C ASN A 41 -18.74 16.34 -36.65
N PHE A 42 -17.90 16.39 -35.61
CA PHE A 42 -17.86 17.52 -34.68
C PHE A 42 -16.43 17.90 -34.33
N ASN A 43 -16.21 19.21 -34.31
CA ASN A 43 -14.92 19.91 -34.37
C ASN A 43 -14.02 19.69 -33.15
N PHE A 44 -12.73 19.49 -33.41
CA PHE A 44 -11.65 19.54 -32.43
C PHE A 44 -11.28 21.00 -32.12
N VAL A 45 -11.46 21.43 -30.88
CA VAL A 45 -10.81 22.63 -30.34
C VAL A 45 -9.49 22.21 -29.70
N LYS A 46 -8.38 22.54 -30.36
CA LYS A 46 -7.03 22.49 -29.80
C LYS A 46 -6.82 23.72 -28.92
N ILE A 47 -6.44 23.52 -27.66
CA ILE A 47 -5.79 24.56 -26.86
C ILE A 47 -4.40 24.05 -26.51
N SER A 48 -3.40 24.65 -27.16
CA SER A 48 -2.00 24.58 -26.78
C SER A 48 -1.77 25.45 -25.56
N THR A 49 -1.01 24.97 -24.58
CA THR A 49 -0.43 25.86 -23.58
C THR A 49 1.05 25.57 -23.45
N GLU A 50 1.81 26.63 -23.68
CA GLU A 50 3.26 26.67 -23.77
C GLU A 50 3.93 26.41 -22.43
N ARG A 51 5.17 25.93 -22.54
CA ARG A 51 6.15 25.85 -21.47
C ARG A 51 6.54 27.25 -21.01
N THR A 52 6.61 27.46 -19.70
CA THR A 52 7.55 28.43 -19.14
C THR A 52 8.30 27.82 -17.97
N ARG A 53 9.62 27.89 -18.11
CA ARG A 53 10.66 27.45 -17.18
C ARG A 53 10.97 28.64 -16.28
N ILE A 54 10.83 28.51 -14.97
CA ILE A 54 11.41 29.45 -13.99
C ILE A 54 12.20 28.65 -12.96
N ARG A 55 13.39 29.15 -12.67
CA ARG A 55 14.42 28.67 -11.74
C ARG A 55 14.64 29.83 -10.74
N ALA A 56 15.21 29.53 -9.56
CA ALA A 56 15.61 30.44 -8.44
C ALA A 56 14.45 30.79 -7.47
N THR A 57 14.61 30.92 -6.14
CA THR A 57 15.75 30.92 -5.20
C THR A 57 15.22 30.76 -3.77
N LEU A 58 16.09 30.34 -2.84
CA LEU A 58 15.97 30.55 -1.39
C LEU A 58 15.89 32.04 -1.08
N ASP A 59 15.06 32.44 -0.12
CA ASP A 59 15.39 33.42 0.92
C ASP A 59 14.32 33.39 2.03
N ASP A 60 14.82 33.23 3.26
CA ASP A 60 14.14 33.50 4.52
C ASP A 60 13.98 35.03 4.70
N ILE A 61 12.91 35.48 5.37
CA ILE A 61 12.95 36.55 6.38
C ILE A 61 11.61 36.60 7.14
N GLU A 62 11.77 36.72 8.44
CA GLU A 62 10.84 36.75 9.55
C GLU A 62 9.66 37.71 9.42
N SER A 63 8.53 37.30 9.99
CA SER A 63 7.53 38.22 10.52
C SER A 63 7.12 37.73 11.91
N ASP A 64 7.87 38.18 12.91
CA ASP A 64 7.49 38.14 14.32
C ASP A 64 6.26 39.03 14.56
N GLN A 65 5.18 38.41 14.99
CA GLN A 65 4.08 39.07 15.69
C GLN A 65 3.72 38.19 16.89
N LEU A 66 4.19 38.61 18.07
CA LEU A 66 3.77 38.11 19.37
C LEU A 66 2.24 38.12 19.48
N SER A 67 1.64 36.97 19.75
CA SER A 67 0.32 36.92 20.37
C SER A 67 0.16 35.66 21.21
N SER A 68 0.18 35.87 22.53
CA SER A 68 -0.59 35.16 23.55
C SER A 68 -0.55 33.61 23.54
N ASN A 69 0.27 33.07 24.43
CA ASN A 69 0.31 31.67 24.88
C ASN A 69 -1.09 31.04 25.10
N PRO A 70 -1.31 29.80 24.61
CA PRO A 70 -1.66 28.72 25.51
C PRO A 70 -0.90 27.41 25.18
N LEU A 71 0.42 27.38 25.36
CA LEU A 71 1.26 26.24 24.93
C LEU A 71 1.21 24.95 25.79
N LEU A 72 0.30 24.83 26.76
CA LEU A 72 0.22 23.63 27.62
C LEU A 72 -1.07 22.81 27.50
N VAL A 73 -2.10 23.29 26.81
CA VAL A 73 -3.40 22.58 26.72
C VAL A 73 -3.55 21.83 25.38
N GLU A 74 -2.94 22.35 24.31
CA GLU A 74 -3.02 21.77 22.96
C GLU A 74 -2.27 20.43 22.82
N ASP A 75 -1.12 20.29 23.50
CA ASP A 75 -0.29 19.08 23.39
C ASP A 75 -0.91 17.87 24.10
N ASP A 76 -1.52 18.09 25.27
CA ASP A 76 -2.17 17.00 26.00
C ASP A 76 -3.48 16.53 25.34
N ASN A 77 -4.28 17.46 24.80
CA ASN A 77 -5.50 17.09 24.09
C ASN A 77 -5.20 16.32 22.80
N SER A 78 -4.21 16.77 22.01
CA SER A 78 -3.83 16.08 20.77
C SER A 78 -3.24 14.68 21.01
N LYS A 79 -2.42 14.49 22.05
CA LYS A 79 -1.94 13.16 22.45
C LYS A 79 -3.08 12.23 22.83
N LYS A 80 -4.04 12.73 23.62
CA LYS A 80 -5.22 11.96 24.02
C LYS A 80 -6.05 11.52 22.81
N GLU A 81 -6.28 12.42 21.84
CA GLU A 81 -7.00 12.10 20.59
C GLU A 81 -6.27 11.02 19.76
N ILE A 82 -4.94 11.08 19.71
CA ILE A 82 -4.12 10.05 19.03
C ILE A 82 -4.28 8.71 19.75
N GLU A 83 -4.18 8.67 21.07
CA GLU A 83 -4.34 7.45 21.86
C GLU A 83 -5.73 6.83 21.71
N GLU A 84 -6.78 7.64 21.73
CA GLU A 84 -8.16 7.20 21.48
C GLU A 84 -8.32 6.64 20.06
N SER A 85 -7.76 7.32 19.05
CA SER A 85 -7.75 6.84 17.67
C SER A 85 -7.03 5.49 17.54
N VAL A 86 -5.89 5.32 18.23
CA VAL A 86 -5.16 4.05 18.27
C VAL A 86 -5.98 2.97 18.93
N LYS A 87 -6.69 3.26 20.03
CA LYS A 87 -7.60 2.30 20.69
C LYS A 87 -8.70 1.85 19.73
N VAL A 88 -9.33 2.78 19.01
CA VAL A 88 -10.34 2.45 17.99
C VAL A 88 -9.76 1.52 16.91
N LEU A 89 -8.56 1.82 16.39
CA LEU A 89 -7.92 0.96 15.39
C LEU A 89 -7.61 -0.44 15.96
N LYS A 90 -7.10 -0.54 17.19
CA LYS A 90 -6.84 -1.84 17.83
C LYS A 90 -8.11 -2.67 18.01
N ILE A 91 -9.23 -2.03 18.37
CA ILE A 91 -10.54 -2.69 18.43
C ILE A 91 -10.99 -3.11 17.02
N ALA A 92 -10.80 -2.26 16.02
CA ALA A 92 -11.12 -2.56 14.62
C ALA A 92 -10.30 -3.74 14.06
N ALA A 93 -9.01 -3.83 14.42
CA ALA A 93 -8.14 -4.95 14.08
C ALA A 93 -8.65 -6.28 14.62
N LYS A 94 -9.10 -6.30 15.87
CA LYS A 94 -9.55 -7.50 16.57
C LYS A 94 -10.95 -7.93 16.13
N THR A 95 -11.86 -6.98 15.96
CA THR A 95 -13.29 -7.28 15.76
C THR A 95 -13.73 -7.23 14.32
N ARG A 96 -13.11 -6.38 13.48
CA ARG A 96 -13.58 -6.02 12.14
C ARG A 96 -15.04 -5.53 12.08
N LYS A 97 -15.56 -5.02 13.20
CA LYS A 97 -16.95 -4.58 13.36
C LYS A 97 -17.10 -3.08 13.63
N VAL A 98 -16.00 -2.38 13.85
CA VAL A 98 -15.99 -0.92 14.01
C VAL A 98 -16.45 -0.29 12.69
N ALA A 99 -17.25 0.76 12.78
CA ALA A 99 -17.82 1.37 11.58
C ALA A 99 -16.71 1.99 10.70
N ALA A 100 -16.89 1.96 9.38
CA ALA A 100 -15.82 2.37 8.45
C ALA A 100 -15.45 3.84 8.63
N GLU A 101 -16.43 4.69 8.91
CA GLU A 101 -16.31 6.11 9.21
C GLU A 101 -15.44 6.38 10.45
N GLU A 102 -15.60 5.58 11.52
CA GLU A 102 -14.80 5.69 12.74
C GLU A 102 -13.34 5.32 12.46
N VAL A 103 -13.11 4.23 11.71
CA VAL A 103 -11.77 3.80 11.27
C VAL A 103 -11.12 4.90 10.42
N LEU A 104 -11.84 5.45 9.44
CA LEU A 104 -11.34 6.51 8.56
C LEU A 104 -10.98 7.78 9.34
N SER A 105 -11.79 8.14 10.33
CA SER A 105 -11.56 9.30 11.19
C SER A 105 -10.30 9.12 12.04
N ALA A 106 -10.16 7.95 12.70
CA ALA A 106 -8.97 7.61 13.48
C ALA A 106 -7.69 7.60 12.62
N LEU A 107 -7.75 7.04 11.41
CA LEU A 107 -6.62 7.07 10.47
C LEU A 107 -6.22 8.50 10.09
N SER A 108 -7.20 9.39 9.87
CA SER A 108 -6.92 10.79 9.57
C SER A 108 -6.26 11.54 10.72
N ILE A 109 -6.65 11.28 11.97
CA ILE A 109 -6.06 11.92 13.17
C ILE A 109 -4.60 11.50 13.31
N ILE A 110 -4.34 10.18 13.28
CA ILE A 110 -3.01 9.62 13.44
C ILE A 110 -2.05 10.09 12.34
N GLU A 111 -2.53 10.21 11.11
CA GLU A 111 -1.69 10.73 10.03
C GLU A 111 -1.29 12.19 10.24
N LYS A 112 -2.22 13.04 10.69
CA LYS A 112 -1.95 14.47 10.93
C LYS A 112 -0.95 14.69 12.06
N ALA A 113 -0.89 13.76 13.02
CA ALA A 113 0.03 13.82 14.15
C ALA A 113 1.51 13.74 13.78
N LYS A 114 1.85 13.27 12.56
CA LYS A 114 3.24 13.20 12.06
C LYS A 114 4.22 12.54 13.05
N ILE A 115 3.82 11.42 13.65
CA ILE A 115 4.60 10.69 14.65
C ILE A 115 6.02 10.37 14.14
N ASP A 116 6.99 10.41 15.05
CA ASP A 116 8.39 10.12 14.79
C ASP A 116 8.59 8.67 14.31
N PRO A 117 9.26 8.45 13.16
CA PRO A 117 9.38 7.11 12.59
C PRO A 117 10.64 6.35 13.04
N SER A 118 11.46 6.87 13.96
CA SER A 118 12.80 6.33 14.26
C SER A 118 12.77 4.86 14.70
N GLY A 119 11.73 4.43 15.42
CA GLY A 119 11.53 3.03 15.84
C GLY A 119 10.74 2.16 14.86
N PHE A 120 10.17 2.73 13.79
CA PHE A 120 9.18 2.02 12.97
C PHE A 120 9.75 0.81 12.26
N LEU A 121 10.97 0.87 11.71
CA LEU A 121 11.54 -0.26 10.99
C LEU A 121 11.80 -1.46 11.92
N GLU A 122 12.33 -1.22 13.12
CA GLU A 122 12.58 -2.27 14.11
C GLU A 122 11.27 -2.89 14.60
N THR A 123 10.26 -2.06 14.87
CA THR A 123 8.93 -2.52 15.30
C THR A 123 8.19 -3.25 14.17
N LEU A 124 8.31 -2.78 12.93
CA LEU A 124 7.65 -3.37 11.77
C LEU A 124 8.31 -4.68 11.36
N GLY A 125 9.64 -4.72 11.31
CA GLY A 125 10.41 -5.79 10.70
C GLY A 125 11.09 -6.73 11.67
N GLY A 126 11.23 -6.37 12.95
CA GLY A 126 12.03 -7.11 13.92
C GLY A 126 13.53 -6.88 13.79
N LYS A 127 14.30 -7.28 14.82
CA LYS A 127 15.77 -7.19 14.83
C LYS A 127 16.46 -8.44 14.28
N GLU A 128 15.70 -9.51 14.12
CA GLU A 128 16.17 -10.83 13.69
C GLU A 128 15.33 -11.33 12.53
N SER A 129 15.91 -12.21 11.72
CA SER A 129 15.19 -12.92 10.67
C SER A 129 14.76 -14.30 11.20
N PRO A 130 13.54 -14.77 10.92
CA PRO A 130 12.50 -14.14 10.11
C PRO A 130 11.85 -12.93 10.78
N GLY A 131 11.56 -11.91 9.98
CA GLY A 131 10.90 -10.70 10.46
C GLY A 131 9.44 -10.87 10.89
N ARG A 132 8.83 -9.77 11.35
CA ARG A 132 7.46 -9.77 11.89
C ARG A 132 6.40 -9.84 10.78
N THR A 133 5.26 -10.42 11.14
CA THR A 133 4.16 -10.75 10.21
C THR A 133 2.90 -9.96 10.56
N TRP A 134 2.22 -9.45 9.53
CA TRP A 134 1.15 -8.48 9.63
C TRP A 134 -0.01 -8.84 8.70
N MET A 135 -1.23 -8.87 9.22
CA MET A 135 -2.43 -9.14 8.43
C MET A 135 -3.10 -7.83 8.04
N LEU A 136 -3.42 -7.67 6.76
CA LEU A 136 -4.16 -6.52 6.25
C LEU A 136 -5.61 -6.58 6.75
N ILE A 137 -6.03 -5.53 7.44
CA ILE A 137 -7.37 -5.42 8.04
C ILE A 137 -8.27 -4.52 7.21
N PHE A 138 -7.79 -3.33 6.85
CA PHE A 138 -8.61 -2.29 6.24
C PHE A 138 -7.82 -1.54 5.17
N THR A 139 -8.53 -1.13 4.13
CA THR A 139 -7.98 -0.26 3.07
C THR A 139 -8.84 0.97 2.93
N ALA A 140 -8.22 2.15 2.90
CA ALA A 140 -8.87 3.42 2.68
C ALA A 140 -8.38 4.07 1.37
N GLN A 141 -9.29 4.78 0.72
CA GLN A 141 -9.00 5.59 -0.45
C GLN A 141 -8.18 6.84 -0.06
N LYS A 142 -7.61 7.49 -1.07
CA LYS A 142 -6.88 8.74 -0.89
C LYS A 142 -7.72 9.78 -0.15
N GLN A 143 -7.11 10.47 0.81
CA GLN A 143 -7.78 11.48 1.67
C GLN A 143 -8.99 10.93 2.45
N TYR A 144 -9.04 9.61 2.71
CA TYR A 144 -10.07 8.99 3.53
C TYR A 144 -11.51 9.17 3.02
N LYS A 145 -11.68 9.35 1.70
CA LYS A 145 -13.01 9.51 1.06
C LYS A 145 -13.91 8.27 1.16
N GLY A 146 -13.33 7.13 1.52
CA GLY A 146 -14.01 5.86 1.70
C GLY A 146 -13.03 4.77 2.07
N GLY A 147 -13.52 3.66 2.59
CA GLY A 147 -12.70 2.52 2.97
C GLY A 147 -13.54 1.31 3.29
N ARG A 148 -12.88 0.17 3.40
CA ARG A 148 -13.52 -1.10 3.74
C ARG A 148 -12.54 -2.07 4.37
N TYR A 149 -13.08 -3.01 5.14
CA TYR A 149 -12.35 -4.18 5.59
C TYR A 149 -11.94 -5.04 4.40
N PHE A 150 -10.73 -5.60 4.48
CA PHE A 150 -10.20 -6.45 3.43
C PHE A 150 -10.86 -7.84 3.53
N PRO A 151 -11.48 -8.35 2.45
CA PRO A 151 -12.37 -9.52 2.52
C PRO A 151 -11.63 -10.86 2.55
N LEU A 152 -10.32 -10.86 2.29
CA LEU A 152 -9.48 -12.05 2.23
C LEU A 152 -8.40 -12.00 3.29
N THR A 153 -7.79 -13.14 3.60
CA THR A 153 -6.59 -13.17 4.43
C THR A 153 -5.40 -12.74 3.59
N ALA A 154 -4.97 -11.49 3.75
CA ALA A 154 -3.72 -10.99 3.19
C ALA A 154 -2.72 -10.76 4.31
N VAL A 155 -1.57 -11.41 4.22
CA VAL A 155 -0.51 -11.37 5.22
C VAL A 155 0.77 -10.88 4.59
N GLN A 156 1.46 -9.98 5.28
CA GLN A 156 2.70 -9.37 4.83
C GLN A 156 3.77 -9.58 5.91
N ARG A 157 4.90 -10.15 5.52
CA ARG A 157 6.09 -10.23 6.36
C ARG A 157 7.05 -9.13 5.94
N PHE A 158 7.45 -8.31 6.90
CA PHE A 158 8.54 -7.37 6.73
C PHE A 158 9.71 -7.90 7.55
N ASP A 159 10.88 -8.03 6.91
CA ASP A 159 12.09 -8.48 7.56
C ASP A 159 13.15 -7.39 7.44
N ALA A 160 13.33 -6.64 8.54
CA ALA A 160 14.28 -5.55 8.57
C ALA A 160 15.73 -6.05 8.60
N ALA A 161 15.98 -7.18 9.26
CA ALA A 161 17.31 -7.78 9.36
C ALA A 161 17.79 -8.31 8.00
N ALA A 162 16.95 -9.07 7.30
CA ALA A 162 17.29 -9.66 6.00
C ALA A 162 17.00 -8.73 4.81
N LYS A 163 16.39 -7.56 5.03
CA LYS A 163 15.86 -6.67 3.97
C LYS A 163 14.94 -7.42 2.99
N ARG A 164 14.06 -8.27 3.52
CA ARG A 164 13.11 -9.08 2.73
C ARG A 164 11.67 -8.69 3.01
N ILE A 165 10.84 -8.78 1.98
CA ILE A 165 9.39 -8.67 2.07
C ILE A 165 8.74 -9.93 1.51
N GLU A 166 7.64 -10.35 2.13
CA GLU A 166 6.75 -11.35 1.56
C GLU A 166 5.31 -10.87 1.67
N ASN A 167 4.58 -10.87 0.55
CA ASN A 167 3.16 -10.54 0.51
C ASN A 167 2.37 -11.78 0.07
N GLY A 168 1.50 -12.29 0.93
CA GLY A 168 0.66 -13.45 0.68
C GLY A 168 -0.82 -13.12 0.70
N VAL A 169 -1.58 -13.72 -0.22
CA VAL A 169 -3.04 -13.81 -0.18
C VAL A 169 -3.42 -15.28 -0.05
N TYR A 170 -4.23 -15.59 0.96
CA TYR A 170 -4.59 -16.93 1.36
C TYR A 170 -6.08 -17.16 1.12
N LEU A 171 -6.40 -18.18 0.33
CA LEU A 171 -7.76 -18.54 -0.10
C LEU A 171 -8.26 -19.77 0.66
N GLY A 172 -7.92 -19.86 1.95
CA GLY A 172 -8.21 -21.01 2.80
C GLY A 172 -7.57 -22.30 2.25
N PRO A 173 -8.30 -23.43 2.22
CA PRO A 173 -7.75 -24.72 1.80
C PRO A 173 -7.45 -24.79 0.28
N ILE A 174 -7.97 -23.85 -0.52
CA ILE A 174 -7.80 -23.84 -1.97
C ILE A 174 -6.34 -23.57 -2.33
N GLY A 175 -5.69 -22.68 -1.60
CA GLY A 175 -4.31 -22.31 -1.90
C GLY A 175 -3.92 -20.93 -1.41
N GLN A 176 -2.72 -20.53 -1.83
CA GLN A 176 -2.16 -19.22 -1.55
C GLN A 176 -1.28 -18.73 -2.70
N LEU A 177 -1.26 -17.41 -2.83
CA LEU A 177 -0.39 -16.68 -3.75
C LEU A 177 0.54 -15.81 -2.92
N THR A 178 1.84 -16.04 -3.02
CA THR A 178 2.85 -15.28 -2.27
C THR A 178 3.87 -14.66 -3.20
N PHE A 179 4.20 -13.40 -2.94
CA PHE A 179 5.26 -12.66 -3.62
C PHE A 179 6.39 -12.43 -2.62
N GLU A 180 7.61 -12.77 -2.99
CA GLU A 180 8.80 -12.57 -2.15
C GLU A 180 9.76 -11.62 -2.86
N GLY A 181 10.39 -10.73 -2.09
CA GLY A 181 11.21 -9.68 -2.67
C GLY A 181 12.17 -9.02 -1.69
N LYS A 182 12.91 -8.05 -2.21
CA LYS A 182 13.77 -7.17 -1.43
C LYS A 182 12.97 -5.96 -0.98
N LEU A 183 13.31 -5.43 0.19
CA LEU A 183 12.86 -4.12 0.64
C LEU A 183 14.06 -3.20 0.92
N SER A 184 13.81 -1.90 0.93
CA SER A 184 14.71 -0.90 1.47
C SER A 184 13.92 0.05 2.38
N TRP A 185 14.61 0.72 3.29
CA TRP A 185 14.00 1.67 4.21
C TRP A 185 14.76 2.99 4.19
N LYS A 186 14.05 4.10 3.99
CA LYS A 186 14.60 5.44 4.09
C LYS A 186 13.63 6.37 4.80
N LYS A 187 14.01 6.84 5.99
CA LYS A 187 13.18 7.64 6.91
C LYS A 187 11.91 6.91 7.33
N ARG A 188 10.83 7.07 6.56
CA ARG A 188 9.54 6.40 6.77
C ARG A 188 9.03 5.68 5.52
N ILE A 189 9.85 5.64 4.48
CA ILE A 189 9.49 5.04 3.19
C ILE A 189 10.10 3.65 3.14
N LEU A 190 9.24 2.65 2.96
CA LEU A 190 9.62 1.28 2.64
C LEU A 190 9.37 1.05 1.16
N ALA A 191 10.43 0.94 0.36
CA ALA A 191 10.33 0.56 -1.05
C ALA A 191 10.61 -0.93 -1.21
N PHE A 192 10.03 -1.56 -2.23
CA PHE A 192 10.20 -2.99 -2.45
C PHE A 192 10.11 -3.40 -3.92
N ILE A 193 10.74 -4.53 -4.24
CA ILE A 193 10.70 -5.19 -5.55
C ILE A 193 10.50 -6.69 -5.31
N PHE A 194 9.50 -7.28 -5.96
CA PHE A 194 9.29 -8.72 -5.91
C PHE A 194 10.17 -9.44 -6.93
N GLU A 195 10.82 -10.51 -6.47
CA GLU A 195 11.73 -11.33 -7.27
C GLU A 195 11.12 -12.71 -7.55
N ASN A 196 10.28 -13.21 -6.65
CA ASN A 196 9.67 -14.52 -6.77
C ASN A 196 8.17 -14.44 -6.56
N LEU A 197 7.44 -15.18 -7.38
CA LEU A 197 6.04 -15.53 -7.19
C LEU A 197 5.97 -17.00 -6.82
N ARG A 198 5.22 -17.35 -5.78
CA ARG A 198 4.95 -18.74 -5.40
C ARG A 198 3.44 -18.97 -5.34
N ILE A 199 3.01 -20.04 -5.99
CA ILE A 199 1.62 -20.48 -6.07
C ILE A 199 1.53 -21.85 -5.40
N LYS A 200 0.66 -21.99 -4.41
CA LYS A 200 0.31 -23.27 -3.79
C LYS A 200 -1.16 -23.54 -4.02
N VAL A 201 -1.49 -24.73 -4.51
CA VAL A 201 -2.87 -25.16 -4.79
C VAL A 201 -3.13 -26.46 -4.02
N GLY A 202 -3.98 -26.39 -3.00
CA GLY A 202 -4.30 -27.51 -2.12
C GLY A 202 -3.04 -28.25 -1.61
N PRO A 203 -3.00 -29.59 -1.70
CA PRO A 203 -1.87 -30.41 -1.24
C PRO A 203 -0.72 -30.51 -2.26
N LEU A 204 -0.80 -29.84 -3.40
CA LEU A 204 0.23 -29.93 -4.44
C LEU A 204 1.50 -29.19 -4.03
N GLN A 205 2.61 -29.62 -4.62
CA GLN A 205 3.89 -28.94 -4.47
C GLN A 205 3.77 -27.48 -4.94
N SER A 206 4.35 -26.54 -4.18
CA SER A 206 4.31 -25.14 -4.55
C SER A 206 5.13 -24.88 -5.83
N LEU A 207 4.53 -24.20 -6.80
CA LEU A 207 5.22 -23.70 -7.99
C LEU A 207 5.86 -22.35 -7.66
N GLN A 208 7.13 -22.17 -8.02
CA GLN A 208 7.84 -20.90 -7.89
C GLN A 208 8.26 -20.38 -9.27
N ILE A 209 7.99 -19.10 -9.53
CA ILE A 209 8.30 -18.38 -10.76
C ILE A 209 9.16 -17.17 -10.39
N SER A 210 10.31 -17.01 -11.04
CA SER A 210 11.14 -15.81 -10.91
C SER A 210 10.59 -14.68 -11.78
N LEU A 211 10.42 -13.48 -11.22
CA LEU A 211 9.77 -12.33 -11.88
C LEU A 211 10.73 -11.40 -12.65
N GLY A 212 11.98 -11.81 -12.86
CA GLY A 212 12.97 -11.06 -13.62
C GLY A 212 14.41 -11.48 -13.33
N GLU A 213 15.36 -10.78 -13.94
CA GLU A 213 16.78 -10.92 -13.61
C GLU A 213 17.03 -10.43 -12.18
N LYS A 214 17.86 -11.16 -11.44
CA LYS A 214 18.29 -10.79 -10.09
C LYS A 214 19.32 -9.66 -10.19
N GLU A 215 18.92 -8.49 -10.64
CA GLU A 215 19.75 -7.31 -10.53
C GLU A 215 19.97 -7.00 -9.03
N GLU A 216 21.21 -6.70 -8.64
CA GLU A 216 21.56 -6.27 -7.27
C GLU A 216 21.07 -4.85 -6.95
N LYS A 217 20.05 -4.36 -7.65
CA LYS A 217 19.49 -3.03 -7.42
C LYS A 217 18.70 -3.02 -6.10
N GLU A 218 19.05 -2.10 -5.21
CA GLU A 218 18.26 -1.82 -4.00
C GLU A 218 16.96 -1.07 -4.36
N PRO A 219 15.79 -1.46 -3.80
CA PRO A 219 14.54 -0.77 -4.06
C PRO A 219 14.59 0.73 -3.73
N SER A 220 13.86 1.54 -4.49
CA SER A 220 13.84 3.00 -4.34
C SER A 220 12.43 3.57 -4.49
N THR A 221 12.27 4.89 -4.34
CA THR A 221 10.98 5.57 -4.54
C THR A 221 10.48 5.54 -6.00
N LYS A 222 11.29 5.06 -6.95
CA LYS A 222 10.85 4.78 -8.32
C LYS A 222 10.03 3.48 -8.40
N ASP A 223 10.26 2.56 -7.46
CA ASP A 223 9.63 1.26 -7.35
C ASP A 223 8.34 1.37 -6.48
N PRO A 224 7.56 0.29 -6.28
CA PRO A 224 6.48 0.29 -5.28
C PRO A 224 6.98 0.63 -3.88
N PHE A 225 6.20 1.42 -3.13
CA PHE A 225 6.56 1.81 -1.77
C PHE A 225 5.34 2.08 -0.88
N PHE A 226 5.61 2.06 0.43
CA PHE A 226 4.75 2.53 1.50
C PHE A 226 5.40 3.68 2.25
N ILE A 227 4.60 4.67 2.64
CA ILE A 227 4.98 5.73 3.58
C ILE A 227 4.30 5.41 4.91
N TRP A 228 5.09 4.96 5.88
CA TRP A 228 4.62 4.61 7.21
C TRP A 228 4.40 5.87 8.04
N PHE A 229 3.29 5.92 8.76
CA PHE A 229 2.97 7.04 9.64
C PHE A 229 2.50 6.59 11.03
N TYR A 230 2.29 5.29 11.23
CA TYR A 230 2.09 4.70 12.55
C TYR A 230 2.58 3.25 12.55
N VAL A 231 3.36 2.85 13.55
CA VAL A 231 3.72 1.46 13.82
C VAL A 231 3.88 1.30 15.33
N ASP A 232 3.17 0.35 15.93
CA ASP A 232 3.42 -0.11 17.29
C ASP A 232 3.49 -1.65 17.33
N GLU A 233 3.49 -2.26 18.52
CA GLU A 233 3.60 -3.71 18.66
C GLU A 233 2.35 -4.50 18.21
N GLU A 234 1.20 -3.85 18.00
CA GLU A 234 -0.08 -4.48 17.65
C GLU A 234 -0.59 -4.12 16.25
N ILE A 235 -0.34 -2.90 15.79
CA ILE A 235 -0.87 -2.37 14.52
C ILE A 235 0.18 -1.58 13.75
N ALA A 236 -0.02 -1.52 12.44
CA ALA A 236 0.79 -0.70 11.56
C ALA A 236 -0.09 -0.04 10.50
N VAL A 237 0.27 1.17 10.09
CA VAL A 237 -0.49 1.97 9.13
C VAL A 237 0.46 2.69 8.16
N ALA A 238 0.15 2.57 6.87
CA ALA A 238 0.94 3.19 5.83
C ALA A 238 0.09 3.66 4.66
N ARG A 239 0.58 4.69 3.98
CA ARG A 239 0.06 5.14 2.69
C ARG A 239 0.86 4.51 1.55
N GLY A 240 0.19 3.88 0.60
CA GLY A 240 0.81 3.40 -0.63
C GLY A 240 1.08 4.53 -1.64
N ARG A 241 1.89 4.23 -2.66
CA ARG A 241 2.25 5.18 -3.73
C ARG A 241 1.07 5.90 -4.39
N SER A 242 -0.08 5.24 -4.56
CA SER A 242 -1.29 5.82 -5.17
C SER A 242 -2.06 6.77 -4.24
N GLY A 243 -1.65 6.88 -2.97
CA GLY A 243 -2.26 7.74 -1.96
C GLY A 243 -3.31 7.05 -1.09
N GLY A 244 -3.69 5.80 -1.39
CA GLY A 244 -4.53 4.99 -0.51
C GLY A 244 -3.79 4.56 0.75
N THR A 245 -4.52 4.32 1.83
CA THR A 245 -3.99 3.90 3.14
C THR A 245 -4.33 2.44 3.39
N ALA A 246 -3.38 1.70 3.94
CA ALA A 246 -3.56 0.34 4.40
C ALA A 246 -3.27 0.26 5.90
N PHE A 247 -4.07 -0.54 6.58
CA PHE A 247 -4.06 -0.74 8.02
C PHE A 247 -3.95 -2.23 8.31
N TRP A 248 -2.93 -2.60 9.08
CA TRP A 248 -2.62 -3.97 9.45
C TRP A 248 -2.67 -4.18 10.96
N CYS A 249 -2.94 -5.42 11.35
CA CYS A 249 -2.67 -5.91 12.70
C CYS A 249 -1.51 -6.90 12.67
N ARG A 250 -0.76 -6.98 13.77
CA ARG A 250 0.25 -8.02 13.94
C ARG A 250 -0.42 -9.38 14.03
N CYS A 251 0.19 -10.39 13.44
CA CYS A 251 -0.27 -11.77 13.55
C CYS A 251 0.91 -12.72 13.71
N GLN A 252 0.62 -13.92 14.19
CA GLN A 252 1.61 -14.99 14.21
C GLN A 252 1.98 -15.38 12.79
N ARG A 253 3.19 -15.93 12.64
CA ARG A 253 3.64 -16.46 11.37
C ARG A 253 2.65 -17.51 10.88
N VAL A 254 2.21 -17.37 9.63
CA VAL A 254 1.50 -18.44 8.96
C VAL A 254 2.54 -19.53 8.67
N ASN A 255 2.44 -20.65 9.38
CA ASN A 255 3.25 -21.83 9.06
C ASN A 255 2.67 -22.45 7.79
N THR A 256 3.45 -22.41 6.72
CA THR A 256 3.07 -22.89 5.38
C THR A 256 3.35 -24.37 5.18
#